data_AF-A0A9X8DJA1-F1
#
_entry.id   AF-A0A9X8DJA1-F1
#
_cell.length_a   1.000
_cell.length_b   1.000
_cell.length_c   1.000
_cell.angle_alpha   90.00
_cell.angle_beta   90.00
_cell.angle_gamma   90.00
#
_symmetry.space_group_name_H-M   'P 1'
#
loop_
_entity.id
_entity.type
_entity.pdbx_description
1 polymer ?
#
loop_
_entity_poly.entity_id
_entity_poly.type
_entity_poly.pdbx_seq_one_letter_code
_entity_poly.pdbx_strand_id
1 'polypeptide(L)' 'ALNFSVFYSDIMNSPDRAIQLAKQSFDDAIEDLEALSEDNYRDATLIMQMLRDNVTLWLSSAE' A
#
# COMPACT_ATOMS: atom_id res chain seq x y z
N ALA A 1 5.60 -0.76 4.62
CA ALA A 1 4.95 -0.02 3.52
C ALA A 1 3.82 0.88 4.00
N LEU A 2 2.69 0.31 4.44
CA LEU A 2 1.44 1.04 4.74
C LEU A 2 1.59 2.29 5.63
N ASN A 3 2.10 2.15 6.84
CA ASN A 3 2.22 3.30 7.75
C ASN A 3 3.25 4.33 7.25
N PHE A 4 4.24 3.88 6.47
CA PHE A 4 5.27 4.77 5.95
C PHE A 4 4.79 5.54 4.72
N SER A 5 3.93 4.95 3.88
CA SER A 5 3.25 5.68 2.81
C SER A 5 2.28 6.71 3.38
N VAL A 6 1.52 6.36 4.43
CA VAL A 6 0.67 7.33 5.17
C VAL A 6 1.50 8.48 5.72
N PHE A 7 2.67 8.21 6.31
CA PHE A 7 3.57 9.27 6.78
C PHE A 7 4.00 10.23 5.65
N TYR A 8 4.34 9.70 4.47
CA TYR A 8 4.70 10.54 3.33
C TYR A 8 3.54 11.43 2.85
N SER A 9 2.32 10.89 2.80
CA SER A 9 1.13 11.64 2.42
C SER A 9 0.79 12.69 3.47
N ASP A 10 0.54 12.27 4.71
CA ASP A 10 -0.19 13.07 5.70
C ASP A 10 0.74 13.98 6.51
N ILE A 11 2.00 13.58 6.70
CA ILE A 11 2.96 14.33 7.52
C ILE A 11 3.96 15.09 6.65
N MET A 12 4.47 14.47 5.58
CA MET A 12 5.45 15.09 4.67
C MET A 12 4.81 15.82 3.49
N ASN A 13 3.48 15.84 3.39
CA ASN A 13 2.71 16.45 2.31
C ASN A 13 3.24 16.08 0.90
N SER A 14 3.65 14.82 0.76
CA SER A 14 4.32 14.27 -0.44
C SER A 14 3.55 13.03 -0.94
N PRO A 15 2.32 13.21 -1.44
CA PRO A 15 1.46 12.10 -1.86
C PRO A 15 2.05 11.26 -3.00
N ASP A 16 2.83 11.87 -3.91
CA ASP A 16 3.48 11.13 -5.00
C ASP A 16 4.45 10.05 -4.48
N ARG A 17 5.23 10.38 -3.44
CA ARG A 17 6.13 9.41 -2.80
C ARG A 17 5.35 8.34 -2.04
N ALA A 18 4.25 8.71 -1.38
CA ALA A 18 3.37 7.76 -0.72
C ALA A 18 2.79 6.75 -1.71
N ILE A 19 2.30 7.23 -2.85
CA ILE A 19 1.74 6.41 -3.94
C ILE A 19 2.81 5.49 -4.53
N GLN A 20 3.99 6.02 -4.84
CA GLN A 20 5.08 5.20 -5.39
C GLN A 20 5.48 4.07 -4.45
N LEU A 21 5.68 4.39 -3.16
CA LEU A 21 6.02 3.40 -2.14
C LEU A 21 4.92 2.34 -1.98
N ALA A 22 3.66 2.76 -1.95
CA ALA A 22 2.52 1.87 -1.79
C ALA A 22 2.35 0.94 -3.01
N LYS A 23 2.50 1.46 -4.23
CA LYS A 23 2.44 0.67 -5.48
C LYS A 23 3.56 -0.37 -5.53
N GLN A 24 4.80 0.05 -5.31
CA GLN A 24 5.94 -0.87 -5.30
C GLN A 24 5.74 -1.98 -4.26
N SER A 25 5.35 -1.62 -3.04
CA SER A 25 5.15 -2.63 -1.99
C SER A 25 3.98 -3.57 -2.26
N PHE A 26 2.99 -3.13 -3.05
CA PHE A 26 1.87 -3.97 -3.46
C PHE A 26 2.31 -4.96 -4.54
N ASP A 27 3.09 -4.50 -5.53
CA ASP A 27 3.63 -5.34 -6.60
C ASP A 27 4.60 -6.38 -6.03
N ASP A 28 5.54 -5.97 -5.16
CA ASP A 28 6.46 -6.88 -4.46
C ASP A 28 5.69 -7.94 -3.65
N ALA A 29 4.60 -7.54 -2.97
CA ALA A 29 3.79 -8.46 -2.18
C ALA A 29 3.00 -9.47 -3.04
N ILE A 30 2.64 -9.14 -4.29
CA ILE A 30 2.00 -10.08 -5.22
C ILE A 30 2.94 -11.24 -5.55
N GLU A 31 4.23 -10.96 -5.77
CA GLU A 31 5.22 -11.98 -6.15
C GLU A 31 5.36 -13.07 -5.07
N ASP A 32 5.28 -12.68 -3.79
CA ASP A 32 5.44 -13.58 -2.66
C ASP A 32 4.10 -14.15 -2.13
N LEU A 33 2.96 -13.64 -2.60
CA LEU A 33 1.63 -13.93 -2.03
C LEU A 33 1.28 -15.43 -2.10
N GLU A 34 1.64 -16.09 -3.20
CA GLU A 34 1.35 -17.51 -3.44
C GLU A 34 2.16 -18.46 -2.53
N ALA A 35 3.26 -17.98 -1.93
CA ALA A 35 4.13 -18.76 -1.07
C ALA A 35 3.72 -18.71 0.42
N LEU A 36 2.70 -17.94 0.78
CA LEU A 36 2.27 -17.76 2.17
C LEU A 36 1.41 -18.93 2.68
N SER A 37 1.46 -19.16 3.99
CA SER A 37 0.48 -19.99 4.68
C SER A 37 -0.91 -19.34 4.65
N GLU A 38 -1.97 -20.13 4.79
CA GLU A 38 -3.37 -19.65 4.74
C GLU A 38 -3.65 -18.52 5.74
N ASP A 39 -3.13 -18.65 6.97
CA ASP A 39 -3.25 -17.60 8.00
C ASP A 39 -2.57 -16.30 7.58
N ASN A 40 -1.34 -16.39 7.03
CA ASN A 40 -0.58 -15.23 6.59
C ASN A 40 -1.15 -14.62 5.30
N TYR A 41 -1.75 -15.43 4.44
CA TYR A 41 -2.38 -15.00 3.19
C TYR A 41 -3.56 -14.06 3.47
N ARG A 42 -4.38 -14.40 4.46
CA ARG A 42 -5.51 -13.55 4.88
C ARG A 42 -5.04 -12.19 5.39
N ASP A 43 -4.01 -12.17 6.24
CA ASP A 43 -3.47 -10.92 6.78
C ASP A 43 -2.76 -10.09 5.71
N ALA A 44 -1.98 -10.73 4.83
CA ALA A 44 -1.31 -10.07 3.72
C ALA A 44 -2.31 -9.42 2.75
N THR A 45 -3.36 -10.16 2.35
CA THR A 45 -4.40 -9.63 1.46
C THR A 45 -5.17 -8.45 2.10
N LEU A 46 -5.41 -8.47 3.41
CA LEU A 46 -6.01 -7.33 4.12
C LEU A 46 -5.11 -6.08 4.08
N ILE A 47 -3.82 -6.23 4.35
CA ILE A 47 -2.86 -5.11 4.32
C ILE A 47 -2.71 -4.56 2.89
N MET A 48 -2.64 -5.44 1.89
CA MET A 48 -2.61 -5.05 0.48
C MET A 48 -3.87 -4.30 0.05
N GLN A 49 -5.04 -4.73 0.54
CA GLN A 49 -6.30 -4.02 0.31
C GLN A 49 -6.25 -2.59 0.87
N MET A 50 -5.75 -2.41 2.10
CA MET A 50 -5.57 -1.09 2.70
C MET A 50 -4.59 -0.21 1.92
N LEU A 51 -3.49 -0.79 1.40
CA LEU A 51 -2.54 -0.07 0.54
C LEU A 51 -3.22 0.44 -0.73
N ARG A 52 -4.04 -0.39 -1.39
CA ARG A 52 -4.78 -0.03 -2.61
C ARG A 52 -5.80 1.08 -2.36
N ASP A 53 -6.52 0.98 -1.24
CA ASP A 53 -7.55 1.95 -0.87
C ASP A 53 -6.91 3.32 -0.59
N ASN A 54 -5.77 3.35 0.11
CA ASN A 54 -4.99 4.56 0.33
C ASN A 54 -4.48 5.18 -0.99
N VAL A 55 -3.94 4.37 -1.92
CA VAL A 55 -3.50 4.88 -3.23
C VAL A 55 -4.66 5.51 -3.99
N THR A 56 -5.84 4.89 -3.98
CA THR A 56 -7.03 5.41 -4.66
C THR A 56 -7.47 6.73 -4.04
N LEU A 57 -7.48 6.82 -2.71
CA LEU A 57 -7.79 8.06 -1.98
C LEU A 57 -6.84 9.19 -2.38
N TRP A 58 -5.52 8.95 -2.36
CA TRP A 58 -4.53 9.98 -2.69
C TRP A 58 -4.60 10.42 -4.15
N LEU A 59 -4.85 9.50 -5.08
CA LEU A 59 -5.06 9.85 -6.50
C LEU A 59 -6.32 10.70 -6.69
N SER A 60 -7.42 10.39 -5.99
CA SER A 60 -8.66 11.17 -6.06
C SER A 60 -8.57 12.54 -5.40
N SER A 61 -7.62 12.74 -4.47
CA SER A 61 -7.40 14.02 -3.79
C SER A 61 -6.42 14.93 -4.53
N ALA A 62 -5.77 14.42 -5.58
CA ALA A 62 -4.86 15.18 -6.43
C ALA A 62 -5.55 15.85 -7.64
N GLU A 63 -6.85 15.61 -7.83
CA GLU A 63 -7.76 16.34 -8.74
C GLU A 63 -8.38 17.56 -8.04
#